data_AF-A0A7J3W6L5-F1
#
_entry.id   AF-A0A7J3W6L5-F1
#
_cell.length_a   1.000
_cell.length_b   1.000
_cell.length_c   1.000
_cell.angle_alpha   90.00
_cell.angle_beta   90.00
_cell.angle_gamma   90.00
#
_symmetry.space_group_name_H-M   'P 1'
#
loop_
_entity.id
_entity.type
_entity.pdbx_description
1 polymer ?
#
loop_
_entity_poly.entity_id
_entity_poly.type
_entity_poly.pdbx_seq_one_letter_code
_entity_poly.pdbx_strand_id
1 'polypeptide(L)'
;MNSEETRLFEAFTAIMVVLWVVVMATFLSNLISFLTSIEYVAPITLEKYPFFIWTYRGLDMLTQVFLLLATSLGVTALLREDEGPGVEEEPVVEGEEG
;
A
#
# COMPACT_ATOMS: atom_id res chain seq x y z
N MET A 1 -3.96 -22.78 31.92
CA MET A 1 -5.05 -22.83 30.94
C MET A 1 -5.82 -24.12 31.19
N ASN A 2 -7.10 -24.01 31.49
CA ASN A 2 -7.94 -25.12 31.93
C ASN A 2 -8.43 -25.94 30.71
N SER A 3 -8.65 -27.25 30.88
CA SER A 3 -9.10 -28.14 29.78
C SER A 3 -10.42 -27.69 29.12
N GLU A 4 -11.26 -26.96 29.87
CA GLU A 4 -12.49 -26.35 29.38
C GLU A 4 -12.24 -25.13 28.48
N GLU A 5 -11.26 -24.28 28.82
CA GLU A 5 -10.88 -23.12 28.00
C GLU A 5 -10.30 -23.55 26.65
N THR A 6 -9.53 -24.64 26.62
CA THR A 6 -9.00 -25.23 25.38
C THR A 6 -10.11 -25.72 24.47
N ARG A 7 -11.11 -26.43 25.01
CA ARG A 7 -12.27 -26.93 24.24
C ARG A 7 -13.14 -25.80 23.70
N LEU A 8 -13.31 -24.72 24.46
CA LEU A 8 -14.03 -23.52 24.01
C LEU A 8 -13.28 -22.81 22.87
N PHE A 9 -11.96 -22.68 22.98
CA PHE A 9 -11.13 -22.12 21.92
C PHE A 9 -11.18 -22.97 20.65
N GLU A 10 -11.06 -24.30 20.76
CA GLU A 10 -11.19 -25.23 19.63
C GLU A 10 -12.57 -25.11 18.95
N ALA A 11 -13.65 -25.04 19.73
CA ALA A 11 -15.00 -24.86 19.19
C ALA A 11 -15.16 -23.51 18.48
N PHE A 12 -14.64 -22.43 19.06
CA PHE A 12 -14.64 -21.11 18.45
C PHE A 12 -13.87 -21.10 17.12
N THR A 13 -12.66 -21.67 17.10
CA THR A 13 -11.85 -21.79 15.88
C THR A 13 -12.57 -22.61 14.82
N ALA A 14 -13.19 -23.74 15.20
CA ALA A 14 -13.96 -24.56 14.26
C ALA A 14 -15.14 -23.78 13.65
N ILE A 15 -15.89 -23.03 14.47
CA ILE A 15 -16.99 -22.18 14.00
C ILE A 15 -16.48 -21.10 13.03
N MET A 16 -15.37 -20.45 13.37
CA MET A 16 -14.78 -19.41 12.51
C MET A 16 -14.29 -19.98 11.17
N VAL A 17 -13.68 -21.17 11.17
CA VAL A 17 -13.27 -21.85 9.94
C VAL A 17 -14.49 -22.21 9.09
N VAL A 18 -15.55 -22.74 9.69
CA VAL A 18 -16.79 -23.07 8.97
C VAL A 18 -17.42 -21.80 8.37
N LEU A 19 -17.53 -20.73 9.14
CA LEU A 19 -18.01 -19.43 8.64
C LEU A 19 -17.17 -18.92 7.47
N TRP A 20 -15.84 -19.00 7.58
CA TRP A 20 -14.94 -18.58 6.51
C TRP A 20 -15.14 -19.42 5.25
N VAL A 21 -15.27 -20.74 5.37
CA VAL A 21 -15.56 -21.63 4.24
C VAL A 21 -16.88 -21.28 3.57
N VAL A 22 -17.93 -20.99 4.34
CA VAL A 22 -19.25 -20.59 3.80
C VAL A 22 -19.15 -19.24 3.07
N VAL A 23 -18.47 -18.26 3.64
CA VAL A 23 -18.24 -16.96 3.00
C VAL A 23 -17.45 -17.12 1.70
N MET A 24 -16.37 -17.92 1.72
CA MET A 24 -15.58 -18.18 0.53
C MET A 24 -16.39 -18.91 -0.53
N ALA A 25 -17.17 -19.93 -0.18
CA ALA A 25 -17.99 -20.69 -1.13
C ALA A 25 -19.05 -19.80 -1.81
N THR A 26 -19.73 -18.95 -1.03
CA THR A 26 -20.73 -18.01 -1.57
C THR A 26 -20.08 -16.93 -2.43
N PHE A 27 -18.96 -16.36 -1.98
CA PHE A 27 -18.21 -15.37 -2.75
C PHE A 27 -17.70 -15.96 -4.07
N LEU A 28 -17.10 -17.15 -4.05
CA LEU A 28 -16.55 -17.80 -5.24
C LEU A 28 -17.65 -18.19 -6.23
N SER A 29 -18.78 -18.69 -5.74
CA SER A 29 -19.96 -18.98 -6.58
C SER A 29 -20.47 -17.72 -7.29
N ASN A 30 -20.59 -16.61 -6.55
CA ASN A 30 -21.00 -15.33 -7.11
C ASN A 30 -19.94 -14.75 -8.06
N LEU A 31 -18.66 -14.92 -7.76
CA LEU A 31 -17.56 -14.49 -8.61
C LEU A 31 -17.54 -15.25 -9.94
N ILE A 32 -17.71 -16.57 -9.92
CA ILE A 32 -17.79 -17.39 -11.14
C ILE A 32 -19.00 -16.94 -11.97
N SER A 33 -20.18 -16.80 -11.35
CA SER A 33 -21.37 -16.31 -12.03
C SER A 33 -21.15 -14.92 -12.65
N PHE A 34 -20.52 -14.02 -11.89
CA PHE A 34 -20.18 -12.68 -12.34
C PHE A 34 -19.23 -12.74 -13.54
N LEU A 35 -18.11 -13.46 -13.44
CA LEU A 35 -17.12 -13.62 -14.51
C LEU A 35 -17.73 -14.23 -15.78
N THR A 36 -18.62 -15.22 -15.65
CA THR A 36 -19.35 -15.79 -16.80
C THR A 36 -20.37 -14.84 -17.41
N SER A 37 -20.81 -13.83 -16.65
CA SER A 37 -21.74 -12.79 -17.13
C SER A 37 -21.03 -11.53 -17.65
N ILE A 38 -19.70 -11.46 -17.56
CA ILE A 38 -18.95 -10.35 -18.14
C ILE A 38 -19.02 -10.46 -19.67
N GLU A 39 -19.95 -9.72 -20.26
CA GLU A 39 -19.89 -9.41 -21.67
C GLU A 39 -18.66 -8.54 -21.94
N TYR A 40 -18.04 -8.75 -23.12
CA TYR A 40 -16.94 -7.92 -23.56
C TYR A 40 -17.40 -6.47 -23.68
N VAL A 41 -17.02 -5.65 -22.71
CA VAL A 41 -17.14 -4.20 -22.80
C VAL A 41 -15.92 -3.71 -23.59
N ALA A 42 -16.17 -3.06 -24.72
CA ALA A 42 -15.11 -2.47 -25.53
C ALA A 42 -14.15 -1.64 -24.64
N PRO A 43 -12.83 -1.71 -24.87
CA PRO A 43 -11.84 -1.08 -24.01
C PRO A 43 -12.19 0.40 -23.79
N ILE A 44 -12.21 0.80 -22.53
CA ILE A 44 -12.44 2.20 -22.14
C ILE A 44 -11.23 2.99 -22.61
N THR A 45 -11.37 3.71 -23.73
CA THR A 45 -10.36 4.64 -24.22
C THR A 45 -10.61 6.03 -23.64
N LEU A 46 -9.53 6.78 -23.42
CA LEU A 46 -9.62 8.16 -22.94
C LEU A 46 -10.33 9.08 -23.94
N GLU A 47 -10.24 8.76 -25.23
CA GLU A 47 -10.95 9.47 -26.30
C GLU A 47 -12.46 9.37 -26.14
N LYS A 48 -12.96 8.20 -25.74
CA LYS A 48 -14.39 7.94 -25.56
C LYS A 48 -14.89 8.38 -24.18
N TYR A 49 -14.05 8.28 -23.16
CA TYR A 49 -14.39 8.60 -21.77
C TYR A 49 -13.28 9.44 -21.12
N PRO A 50 -13.17 10.73 -21.46
CA PRO A 50 -12.06 11.58 -21.01
C PRO A 50 -12.02 11.78 -19.48
N PHE A 51 -13.17 11.62 -18.81
CA PHE A 51 -13.27 11.77 -17.36
C PHE A 51 -12.95 10.49 -16.58
N PHE A 52 -12.76 9.35 -17.26
CA PHE A 52 -12.59 8.04 -16.62
C PHE A 52 -11.46 8.01 -15.59
N ILE A 53 -10.32 8.62 -15.93
CA ILE A 53 -9.17 8.68 -15.04
C ILE A 53 -9.50 9.44 -13.76
N TRP A 54 -10.28 10.52 -13.85
CA TRP A 54 -10.63 11.35 -12.71
C TRP A 54 -11.74 10.75 -11.84
N THR A 55 -12.71 10.07 -12.45
CA THR A 55 -13.88 9.54 -11.74
C THR A 55 -13.66 8.16 -11.14
N TYR A 56 -12.89 7.29 -11.81
CA TYR A 56 -12.70 5.90 -11.36
C TYR A 56 -11.26 5.58 -10.92
N ARG A 57 -10.28 6.35 -11.39
CA ARG A 57 -8.86 6.20 -11.02
C ARG A 57 -8.28 7.45 -10.34
N GLY A 58 -9.12 8.33 -9.81
CA GLY A 58 -8.67 9.59 -9.22
C GLY A 58 -7.67 9.40 -8.07
N LEU A 59 -7.85 8.36 -7.25
CA LEU A 59 -6.93 8.05 -6.14
C LEU A 59 -5.55 7.59 -6.64
N ASP A 60 -5.52 6.78 -7.71
CA ASP A 60 -4.28 6.34 -8.36
C ASP A 60 -3.52 7.54 -8.94
N MET A 61 -4.23 8.45 -9.61
CA MET A 61 -3.64 9.70 -10.11
C MET A 61 -3.09 10.60 -9.01
N LEU A 62 -3.84 10.80 -7.92
CA LEU A 62 -3.38 11.60 -6.79
C LEU A 62 -2.11 11.01 -6.17
N THR A 63 -2.06 9.69 -6.04
CA THR A 63 -0.90 8.97 -5.54
C THR A 63 0.30 9.15 -6.46
N GLN A 64 0.11 9.04 -7.78
CA GLN A 64 1.18 9.25 -8.77
C GLN A 64 1.72 10.69 -8.74
N VAL A 65 0.85 11.70 -8.64
CA VAL A 65 1.27 13.10 -8.51
C VAL A 65 2.06 13.31 -7.21
N PHE A 66 1.60 12.73 -6.10
CA PHE A 66 2.31 12.79 -4.84
C PHE A 66 3.70 12.14 -4.93
N LEU A 67 3.81 10.98 -5.56
CA LEU A 67 5.09 10.29 -5.77
C LEU A 67 6.07 11.13 -6.59
N LEU A 68 5.60 11.78 -7.65
CA LEU A 68 6.43 12.68 -8.46
C LEU A 68 6.93 13.87 -7.64
N LEU A 69 6.05 14.47 -6.84
CA LEU A 69 6.41 15.59 -5.96
C LEU A 69 7.41 15.18 -4.88
N ALA A 70 7.17 14.04 -4.22
CA ALA A 70 8.09 13.51 -3.21
C ALA A 70 9.46 13.21 -3.82
N THR A 71 9.49 12.64 -5.02
CA THR A 71 10.73 12.36 -5.76
C THR A 71 11.46 13.65 -6.10
N SER A 72 10.76 14.68 -6.60
CA SER A 72 11.41 15.95 -6.94
C SER A 72 11.99 16.62 -5.71
N LEU A 73 11.25 16.65 -4.59
CA LEU A 73 11.74 17.19 -3.33
C LEU A 73 12.94 16.41 -2.79
N GLY A 74 12.92 15.09 -2.88
CA GLY A 74 14.04 14.24 -2.48
C GLY A 74 15.31 14.52 -3.30
N VAL A 75 15.18 14.64 -4.62
CA VAL A 75 16.30 15.02 -5.49
C VAL A 75 16.81 16.42 -5.16
N THR A 76 15.91 17.39 -4.96
CA THR A 76 16.30 18.76 -4.56
C THR A 76 17.01 18.77 -3.22
N ALA A 77 16.59 17.94 -2.26
CA ALA A 77 17.25 17.84 -0.96
C ALA A 77 18.67 17.24 -1.08
N LEU A 78 18.86 16.25 -1.96
CA LEU A 78 20.18 15.66 -2.22
C LEU A 78 21.13 16.58 -2.98
N LEU A 79 20.59 17.44 -3.85
CA LEU A 79 21.36 18.40 -4.65
C LEU A 79 21.50 19.77 -3.98
N ARG A 80 20.89 19.95 -2.81
CA ARG A 80 21.09 21.14 -2.02
C ARG A 80 22.55 21.14 -1.56
N GLU A 81 23.32 22.14 -1.97
CA GLU A 81 24.63 22.39 -1.38
C GLU A 81 24.43 22.58 0.13
N ASP A 82 25.22 21.85 0.93
CA ASP A 82 25.26 21.99 2.39
C ASP A 82 25.89 23.34 2.77
N GLU A 83 25.26 24.45 2.41
CA GLU A 83 25.55 25.76 2.99
C GLU A 83 24.81 25.87 4.33
N GLY A 84 25.27 25.09 5.30
CA GLY A 84 24.92 25.22 6.71
C GLY A 84 26.15 25.67 7.50
N PRO A 85 26.07 26.71 8.36
CA PRO A 85 27.21 27.16 9.15
C PRO A 85 27.56 26.07 10.16
N GLY A 86 28.64 25.33 9.90
CA GLY A 86 29.11 24.25 10.78
C GLY A 86 29.89 23.11 10.10
N VAL A 87 30.05 23.09 8.77
CA VAL A 87 30.80 22.05 8.04
C VAL A 87 32.30 22.35 7.96
N GLU A 88 32.87 22.90 9.02
CA GLU A 88 34.29 22.75 9.30
C GLU A 88 34.37 22.16 10.70
N GLU A 89 34.27 20.82 10.80
CA GLU A 89 34.78 20.15 11.99
C GLU A 89 36.29 20.42 12.01
N GLU A 90 36.71 21.42 12.79
CA GLU A 90 38.13 21.62 13.08
C GLU A 90 38.68 20.29 13.62
N PRO A 91 39.71 19.71 13.00
CA PRO A 91 40.30 18.48 13.50
C PRO A 91 40.85 18.76 14.89
N VAL A 92 40.33 18.06 15.90
CA VAL A 92 40.91 18.07 17.25
C VAL A 92 42.33 17.53 17.13
N VAL A 93 43.31 18.42 17.18
CA VAL A 93 44.72 18.05 17.35
C VAL A 93 44.87 17.58 18.79
N GLU A 94 44.90 16.27 18.99
CA GLU A 94 45.33 15.71 20.27
C GLU A 94 46.77 16.15 20.51
N GLY A 95 46.97 16.98 21.53
CA GLY A 95 48.29 17.40 21.95
C GLY A 95 49.11 16.19 22.39
N GLU A 96 50.28 16.01 21.78
CA GLU A 96 51.31 15.15 22.33
C GLU A 96 51.76 15.74 23.68
N GLU A 97 51.30 15.15 24.78
CA GLU A 97 52.05 15.17 26.03
C GLU A 97 53.21 14.17 25.90
N GLY A 98 54.42 14.71 25.69
CA GLY A 98 55.68 13.96 25.64
C GLY A 98 56.89 14.87 25.69
#